data_AF-A0A957NH80-F1
#
_entry.id   AF-A0A957NH80-F1
#
_cell.length_a   1.000
_cell.length_b   1.000
_cell.length_c   1.000
_cell.angle_alpha   90.00
_cell.angle_beta   90.00
_cell.angle_gamma   90.00
#
_symmetry.space_group_name_H-M   'P 1'
#
loop_
_entity.id
_entity.type
_entity.pdbx_description
1 polymer ?
#
loop_
_entity_poly.entity_id
_entity_poly.type
_entity_poly.pdbx_seq_one_letter_code
_entity_poly.pdbx_strand_id
1 'polypeptide(L)'
;MSYNYIVLQDSWRVELYLDSSDPDLNKRYFDALESNKEEIERSFGATLRWQRLNDKRASRISYKITEGGLKDEDSWPDLHTQMITAMIALEKAFKPHIMNL
;
A
#
# COMPACT_ATOMS: atom_id res chain seq x y z
N MET A 1 12.25 -0.50 -2.50
CA MET A 1 10.92 -0.68 -1.87
C MET A 1 10.73 0.39 -0.84
N SER A 2 9.56 1.03 -0.79
CA SER A 2 9.25 2.11 0.15
C SER A 2 7.79 2.07 0.58
N TYR A 3 7.52 2.61 1.78
CA TYR A 3 6.17 2.94 2.22
C TYR A 3 5.88 4.40 1.89
N ASN A 4 4.74 4.67 1.25
CA ASN A 4 4.39 6.03 0.84
C ASN A 4 3.01 6.41 1.40
N TYR A 5 2.89 7.68 1.82
CA TYR A 5 1.60 8.36 2.00
C TYR A 5 1.29 9.16 0.73
N ILE A 6 0.10 8.99 0.17
CA ILE A 6 -0.33 9.63 -1.07
C ILE A 6 -1.63 10.41 -0.79
N VAL A 7 -1.60 11.70 -1.10
CA VAL A 7 -2.76 12.60 -1.01
C VAL A 7 -3.24 12.88 -2.44
N LEU A 8 -4.50 12.56 -2.74
CA LEU A 8 -5.15 12.83 -4.03
C LEU A 8 -6.31 13.82 -3.83
N GLN A 9 -6.78 14.40 -4.94
CA GLN A 9 -7.85 15.41 -4.94
C GLN A 9 -9.09 14.97 -4.14
N ASP A 10 -9.54 13.73 -4.34
CA ASP A 10 -10.79 13.21 -3.77
C ASP A 10 -10.57 11.88 -3.00
N SER A 11 -9.34 11.60 -2.56
CA SER A 11 -9.00 10.38 -1.79
C SER A 11 -7.58 10.40 -1.25
N TRP A 12 -7.31 9.66 -0.18
CA TRP A 12 -5.96 9.44 0.33
C TRP A 12 -5.59 7.96 0.22
N ARG A 13 -4.30 7.62 0.26
CA ARG A 13 -3.83 6.25 0.09
C ARG A 13 -2.52 6.00 0.82
N VAL A 14 -2.42 4.87 1.50
CA VAL A 14 -1.13 4.28 1.90
C VAL A 14 -0.74 3.20 0.91
N GLU A 15 0.54 3.06 0.63
CA GLU A 15 1.03 2.01 -0.28
C GLU A 15 2.41 1.48 0.09
N LEU A 16 2.62 0.21 -0.22
CA LEU A 16 3.93 -0.38 -0.42
C LEU A 16 4.27 -0.27 -1.91
N TYR A 17 5.35 0.46 -2.21
CA TYR A 17 5.79 0.72 -3.57
C TYR A 17 7.08 -0.06 -3.88
N LEU A 18 7.04 -0.87 -4.94
CA LEU A 18 8.10 -1.75 -5.37
C LEU A 18 8.72 -1.21 -6.66
N ASP A 19 9.73 -0.36 -6.53
CA ASP A 19 10.42 0.23 -7.66
C ASP A 19 11.93 0.26 -7.43
N SER A 20 12.61 -0.78 -7.90
CA SER A 20 14.06 -0.83 -8.06
C SER A 20 14.45 -0.65 -9.54
N SER A 21 15.75 -0.55 -9.81
CA SER A 21 16.28 -0.50 -11.18
C SER A 21 16.03 -1.78 -11.99
N ASP A 22 15.67 -2.88 -11.34
CA ASP A 22 15.38 -4.18 -11.95
C ASP A 22 13.85 -4.43 -11.96
N PRO A 23 13.19 -4.32 -13.14
CA PRO A 23 11.76 -4.57 -13.28
C PRO A 23 11.36 -6.01 -12.91
N ASP A 24 12.18 -7.00 -13.27
CA ASP A 24 11.87 -8.41 -13.04
C ASP A 24 11.92 -8.72 -11.55
N LEU A 25 12.89 -8.14 -10.83
CA LEU A 25 12.96 -8.21 -9.38
C LEU A 25 11.72 -7.62 -8.71
N ASN A 26 11.25 -6.45 -9.17
CA ASN A 26 10.03 -5.83 -8.63
C ASN A 26 8.80 -6.74 -8.83
N LYS A 27 8.73 -7.47 -9.95
CA LYS A 27 7.65 -8.43 -10.21
C LYS A 27 7.76 -9.67 -9.33
N ARG A 28 8.98 -10.22 -9.16
CA ARG A 28 9.22 -11.35 -8.26
C ARG A 28 8.83 -11.05 -6.82
N TYR A 29 9.20 -9.86 -6.31
CA TYR A 29 8.77 -9.43 -4.98
C TYR A 29 7.25 -9.27 -4.88
N PHE A 30 6.61 -8.71 -5.91
CA PHE A 30 5.16 -8.62 -5.94
C PHE A 30 4.50 -10.01 -5.90
N ASP A 31 4.95 -10.93 -6.76
CA ASP A 31 4.39 -12.28 -6.88
C ASP A 31 4.59 -13.09 -5.58
N ALA A 32 5.76 -12.93 -4.94
CA ALA A 32 6.03 -13.53 -3.63
C ALA A 32 5.13 -12.99 -2.51
N LEU A 33 4.89 -11.66 -2.48
CA LEU A 33 3.95 -11.07 -1.54
C LEU A 33 2.51 -11.50 -1.82
N GLU A 34 2.11 -11.54 -3.10
CA GLU A 34 0.76 -11.94 -3.52
C GLU A 34 0.45 -13.40 -3.16
N SER A 35 1.45 -14.28 -3.14
CA SER A 35 1.28 -15.66 -2.66
C SER A 35 0.84 -15.75 -1.19
N ASN A 36 1.08 -14.70 -0.39
CA ASN A 36 0.67 -14.59 1.01
C ASN A 36 -0.50 -13.62 1.20
N LYS A 37 -1.22 -13.27 0.12
CA LYS A 37 -2.26 -12.22 0.12
C LYS A 37 -3.29 -12.36 1.23
N GLU A 38 -3.83 -13.56 1.44
CA GLU A 38 -4.89 -13.78 2.44
C GLU A 38 -4.40 -13.53 3.87
N GLU A 39 -3.17 -13.92 4.18
CA GLU A 39 -2.56 -13.69 5.49
C GLU A 39 -2.28 -12.20 5.70
N ILE A 40 -1.74 -11.53 4.68
CA ILE A 40 -1.45 -10.10 4.71
C ILE A 40 -2.74 -9.29 4.88
N GLU A 41 -3.78 -9.56 4.10
CA GLU A 41 -5.06 -8.84 4.20
C GLU A 41 -5.76 -9.11 5.55
N ARG A 42 -5.63 -10.31 6.09
CA ARG A 42 -6.13 -10.63 7.44
C ARG A 42 -5.38 -9.87 8.53
N SER A 43 -4.05 -9.78 8.43
CA SER A 43 -3.21 -9.03 9.38
C SER A 43 -3.44 -7.52 9.27
N PHE A 44 -3.65 -7.03 8.05
CA PHE A 44 -3.98 -5.63 7.76
C PHE A 44 -5.40 -5.26 8.26
N GLY A 45 -6.35 -6.18 8.15
CA GLY A 45 -7.73 -6.01 8.59
C GLY A 45 -8.70 -5.53 7.50
N ALA A 46 -8.26 -5.45 6.24
CA ALA A 46 -9.09 -5.08 5.10
C ALA A 46 -8.51 -5.60 3.78
N THR A 47 -9.31 -5.57 2.71
CA THR A 47 -8.83 -5.90 1.37
C THR A 47 -7.88 -4.83 0.85
N LEU A 48 -6.74 -5.26 0.32
CA LEU A 48 -5.75 -4.39 -0.30
C LEU A 48 -5.95 -4.39 -1.82
N ARG A 49 -5.52 -3.30 -2.45
CA ARG A 49 -5.45 -3.21 -3.90
C ARG A 49 -4.06 -3.64 -4.37
N TRP A 50 -4.01 -4.82 -4.96
CA TRP A 50 -2.81 -5.44 -5.54
C TRP A 50 -2.66 -5.00 -6.99
N GLN A 51 -1.56 -4.30 -7.30
CA GLN A 51 -1.30 -3.78 -8.64
C GLN A 51 0.10 -4.17 -9.09
N ARG A 52 0.18 -5.28 -9.83
CA ARG A 52 1.43 -5.75 -10.44
C ARG A 52 1.97 -4.77 -11.48
N LEU A 53 1.11 -4.03 -12.18
CA LEU A 53 1.45 -3.06 -13.22
C LEU A 53 2.41 -3.64 -14.29
N ASN A 54 1.94 -4.64 -15.05
CA ASN A 54 2.77 -5.36 -16.04
C ASN A 54 3.46 -4.44 -17.06
N ASP A 55 2.81 -3.35 -17.46
CA ASP A 55 3.35 -2.39 -18.44
C ASP A 55 4.26 -1.32 -17.81
N LYS A 56 4.60 -1.44 -16.53
CA LYS A 56 5.45 -0.50 -15.78
C LYS A 56 6.55 -1.25 -15.04
N ARG A 57 7.68 -0.57 -14.82
CA ARG A 57 8.79 -1.08 -14.00
C ARG A 57 8.35 -1.38 -12.57
N ALA A 58 7.58 -0.47 -11.98
CA ALA A 58 7.14 -0.58 -10.59
C ALA A 58 5.98 -1.56 -10.42
N SER A 59 5.79 -2.04 -9.20
CA SER A 59 4.56 -2.67 -8.71
C SER A 59 4.12 -1.95 -7.44
N ARG A 60 2.85 -2.06 -7.05
CA ARG A 60 2.40 -1.50 -5.77
C ARG A 60 1.25 -2.26 -5.16
N ILE A 61 1.15 -2.18 -3.84
CA ILE A 61 0.04 -2.71 -3.06
C ILE A 61 -0.45 -1.58 -2.16
N SER A 62 -1.76 -1.33 -2.13
CA SER A 62 -2.26 -0.08 -1.56
C SER A 62 -3.62 -0.19 -0.90
N TYR A 63 -3.89 0.69 0.05
CA TYR A 63 -5.20 0.87 0.67
C TYR A 63 -5.66 2.31 0.49
N LYS A 64 -6.86 2.48 -0.09
CA LYS A 64 -7.41 3.78 -0.46
C LYS A 64 -8.53 4.16 0.50
N ILE A 65 -8.44 5.37 1.06
CA ILE A 65 -9.50 6.00 1.86
C ILE A 65 -10.25 6.96 0.95
N THR A 66 -11.56 6.78 0.82
CA THR A 66 -12.42 7.51 -0.14
C THR A 66 -13.37 8.50 0.50
N GLU A 67 -13.35 8.65 1.82
CA GLU A 67 -14.29 9.48 2.60
C GLU A 67 -13.89 10.97 2.64
N GLY A 68 -12.96 11.39 1.77
CA GLY A 68 -12.50 12.77 1.63
C GLY A 68 -11.24 12.84 0.78
N GLY A 69 -10.71 14.03 0.56
CA GLY A 69 -9.53 14.26 -0.26
C GLY A 69 -8.81 15.55 0.08
N LEU A 70 -7.86 15.93 -0.78
CA LEU A 70 -7.13 17.18 -0.61
C LEU A 70 -8.05 18.41 -0.53
N LYS A 71 -9.20 18.39 -1.22
CA LYS A 71 -10.14 19.52 -1.22
C LYS A 71 -10.98 19.64 0.05
N ASP A 72 -11.07 18.56 0.83
CA ASP A 72 -11.99 18.45 1.97
C ASP A 72 -11.24 18.78 3.27
N GLU A 73 -10.75 20.01 3.41
CA GLU A 73 -9.89 20.44 4.53
C GLU A 73 -10.50 20.16 5.91
N ASP A 74 -11.82 20.30 6.04
CA ASP A 74 -12.55 20.00 7.29
C ASP A 74 -12.42 18.54 7.72
N SER A 75 -12.17 17.61 6.78
CA SER A 75 -12.02 16.17 7.05
C SER A 75 -10.57 15.76 7.36
N TRP A 76 -9.59 16.66 7.19
CA TRP A 76 -8.17 16.31 7.32
C TRP A 76 -7.78 15.73 8.68
N PRO A 77 -8.26 16.24 9.83
CA PRO A 77 -7.92 15.64 11.13
C PRO A 77 -8.27 14.15 11.21
N ASP A 78 -9.45 13.78 10.69
CA ASP A 78 -9.89 12.39 10.65
C ASP A 78 -9.10 11.58 9.61
N LEU A 79 -8.89 12.13 8.41
CA LEU A 79 -8.10 11.47 7.37
C LEU A 79 -6.65 11.23 7.79
N HIS A 80 -6.02 12.15 8.55
CA HIS A 80 -4.69 11.94 9.13
C HIS A 80 -4.69 10.73 10.08
N THR A 81 -5.67 10.66 10.97
CA THR A 81 -5.82 9.55 11.92
C THR A 81 -6.02 8.22 11.19
N GLN A 82 -6.86 8.21 10.15
CA GLN A 82 -7.07 7.03 9.32
C GLN A 82 -5.80 6.61 8.57
N MET A 83 -5.04 7.55 8.00
CA MET A 83 -3.78 7.26 7.32
C MET A 83 -2.71 6.70 8.25
N ILE A 84 -2.56 7.27 9.45
CA ILE A 84 -1.57 6.80 10.43
C ILE A 84 -1.92 5.37 10.86
N THR A 85 -3.19 5.14 11.20
CA THR A 85 -3.71 3.81 11.54
C THR A 85 -3.44 2.81 10.41
N ALA A 86 -3.78 3.18 9.18
CA ALA A 86 -3.58 2.34 8.00
C ALA A 86 -2.10 2.07 7.74
N MET A 87 -1.20 3.03 7.90
CA MET A 87 0.23 2.81 7.69
C MET A 87 0.85 1.89 8.76
N ILE A 88 0.45 2.04 10.03
CA ILE A 88 0.89 1.14 11.10
C ILE A 88 0.45 -0.30 10.80
N ALA A 89 -0.82 -0.47 10.39
CA ALA A 89 -1.34 -1.78 10.00
C ALA A 89 -0.62 -2.33 8.76
N LEU A 90 -0.33 -1.48 7.78
CA LEU A 90 0.37 -1.86 6.55
C LEU A 90 1.79 -2.36 6.84
N GLU A 91 2.59 -1.60 7.59
CA GLU A 91 3.95 -2.00 7.97
C GLU A 91 3.93 -3.31 8.75
N LYS A 92 3.03 -3.43 9.74
CA LYS A 92 2.88 -4.64 10.54
C LYS A 92 2.52 -5.86 9.68
N ALA A 93 1.60 -5.70 8.72
CA ALA A 93 1.16 -6.78 7.85
C ALA A 93 2.26 -7.22 6.89
N PHE A 94 3.06 -6.30 6.33
CA PHE A 94 4.06 -6.62 5.31
C PHE A 94 5.43 -7.00 5.88
N LYS A 95 5.82 -6.48 7.05
CA LYS A 95 7.16 -6.69 7.63
C LYS A 95 7.60 -8.16 7.70
N PRO A 96 6.77 -9.13 8.15
CA PRO A 96 7.18 -10.54 8.23
C PRO A 96 7.47 -11.15 6.85
N HIS A 97 6.72 -10.73 5.83
CA HIS A 97 6.87 -11.25 4.48
C HIS A 97 8.04 -10.60 3.75
N ILE A 98 8.29 -9.31 3.97
CA ILE A 98 9.42 -8.58 3.39
C ILE A 98 10.76 -9.08 3.93
N MET A 99 10.85 -9.43 5.21
CA MET A 99 12.11 -9.95 5.79
C MET A 99 12.54 -11.29 5.19
N ASN A 100 11.64 -11.99 4.51
CA ASN A 100 11.89 -13.29 3.87
C ASN A 100 12.08 -13.17 2.34
N LEU A 101 12.18 -11.95 1.78
CA LEU A 101 12.38 -11.69 0.34
C LEU A 101 13.85 -11.58 -0.06
#